data_AF-A0AAJ1PAW3-F1
#
_entry.id   AF-A0AAJ1PAW3-F1
#
_cell.length_a   1.000
_cell.length_b   1.000
_cell.length_c   1.000
_cell.angle_alpha   90.00
_cell.angle_beta   90.00
_cell.angle_gamma   90.00
#
_symmetry.space_group_name_H-M   'P 1'
#
loop_
_entity.id
_entity.type
_entity.pdbx_description
1 polymer ?
#
loop_
_entity_poly.entity_id
_entity_poly.type
_entity_poly.pdbx_seq_one_letter_code
_entity_poly.pdbx_strand_id
1 'polypeptide(L)'
;MMSVLSGLLAVGLVVGLSAGSALAVEPTDNTGAGQSATQALDSLEVKGRAPKTGYKRTQFGKAWADVDHNGCDTRNDILNRDLTDVKHKVRTHDCVVESGQLHDPYTGKDIAFKKGWKTSTAVQIDHVVALSDAWQKGAQKLSQTKRTELANDPYNLLAVQGKANQKKSDGDAATWLPSNKSFRCEYVARQIGVKHKYSLWITQAEKEAISKVLSSCPTQTVPDYTGVKDSTVEKTTESEQTEQTQTEQQTEQSAEQAQQNQQTTQAPAPEPAPAPAPAPQPAPQQDVYYQNCTAARAAGAAPIYQGQPGYRSQLDRDHDGVACE
;
A
#
# COMPACT_ATOMS: atom_id res chain seq x y z
N MET A 1 -25.11 -16.60 -84.19
CA MET A 1 -25.12 -15.76 -82.96
C MET A 1 -25.56 -16.66 -81.81
N MET A 2 -24.60 -17.11 -80.98
CA MET A 2 -24.48 -16.80 -79.54
C MET A 2 -25.65 -17.37 -78.71
N SER A 3 -25.45 -18.23 -77.70
CA SER A 3 -24.59 -18.01 -76.54
C SER A 3 -24.18 -19.31 -75.85
N VAL A 4 -22.94 -19.33 -75.35
CA VAL A 4 -22.32 -20.36 -74.53
C VAL A 4 -22.61 -20.05 -73.05
N LEU A 5 -23.11 -21.02 -72.28
CA LEU A 5 -23.22 -20.92 -70.82
C LEU A 5 -21.83 -21.07 -70.18
N SER A 6 -21.36 -20.02 -69.49
CA SER A 6 -20.26 -20.09 -68.53
C SER A 6 -20.82 -20.03 -67.12
N GLY A 7 -20.67 -21.11 -66.36
CA GLY A 7 -20.90 -21.13 -64.92
C GLY A 7 -19.64 -20.69 -64.17
N LEU A 8 -19.70 -19.55 -63.48
CA LEU A 8 -18.70 -19.17 -62.49
C LEU A 8 -19.10 -19.76 -61.12
N LEU A 9 -18.28 -20.66 -60.59
CA LEU A 9 -18.27 -21.01 -59.17
C LEU A 9 -17.61 -19.85 -58.40
N ALA A 10 -18.38 -19.15 -57.57
CA ALA A 10 -17.84 -18.20 -56.60
C ALA A 10 -17.48 -18.97 -55.30
N VAL A 11 -16.19 -19.15 -55.06
CA VAL A 11 -15.68 -19.64 -53.77
C VAL A 11 -15.63 -18.44 -52.82
N GLY A 12 -16.60 -18.36 -51.91
CA GLY A 12 -16.61 -17.37 -50.84
C GLY A 12 -15.54 -17.70 -49.79
N LEU A 13 -14.49 -16.89 -49.72
CA LEU A 13 -13.48 -16.95 -48.66
C LEU A 13 -14.08 -16.37 -47.37
N VAL A 14 -14.51 -17.23 -46.45
CA VAL A 14 -14.94 -16.83 -45.11
C VAL A 14 -13.68 -16.56 -44.29
N VAL A 15 -13.31 -15.29 -44.13
CA VAL A 15 -12.28 -14.88 -43.17
C VAL A 15 -12.91 -14.94 -41.78
N GLY A 16 -12.70 -16.04 -41.08
CA GLY A 16 -13.05 -16.16 -39.67
C GLY A 16 -12.17 -15.23 -38.85
N LEU A 17 -12.74 -14.15 -38.31
CA LEU A 17 -12.15 -13.42 -37.20
C LEU A 17 -12.12 -14.36 -35.99
N SER A 18 -10.95 -14.93 -35.70
CA SER A 18 -10.68 -15.56 -34.43
C SER A 18 -10.74 -14.49 -33.34
N ALA A 19 -11.85 -14.45 -32.61
CA ALA A 19 -11.94 -13.73 -31.34
C ALA A 19 -10.92 -14.39 -30.39
N GLY A 20 -9.75 -13.77 -30.26
CA GLY A 20 -8.79 -14.14 -29.24
C GLY A 20 -9.42 -13.91 -27.88
N SER A 21 -9.77 -14.99 -27.18
CA SER A 21 -10.10 -14.94 -25.77
C SER A 21 -8.93 -14.28 -25.03
N ALA A 22 -9.13 -13.06 -24.54
CA ALA A 22 -8.22 -12.45 -23.59
C ALA A 22 -8.29 -13.28 -22.31
N LEU A 23 -7.37 -14.25 -22.18
CA LEU A 23 -7.18 -14.97 -20.93
C LEU A 23 -6.88 -13.94 -19.85
N ALA A 24 -7.61 -14.01 -18.74
CA ALA A 24 -7.29 -13.20 -17.57
C ALA A 24 -5.83 -13.49 -17.18
N VAL A 25 -5.03 -12.44 -16.99
CA VAL A 25 -3.66 -12.59 -16.50
C VAL A 25 -3.75 -13.15 -15.09
N GLU A 26 -3.41 -14.43 -14.94
CA GLU A 26 -3.34 -15.09 -13.64
C GLU A 26 -2.35 -14.34 -12.73
N PRO A 27 -2.62 -14.21 -11.42
CA PRO A 27 -1.68 -13.64 -10.46
C PRO A 27 -0.34 -14.35 -10.56
N THR A 28 0.74 -13.58 -10.61
CA THR A 28 2.11 -14.10 -10.58
C THR A 28 2.69 -13.81 -9.21
N ASP A 29 3.50 -14.69 -8.64
CA ASP A 29 4.17 -14.39 -7.37
C ASP A 29 5.27 -13.31 -7.53
N ASN A 30 5.38 -12.70 -8.71
CA ASN A 30 6.33 -11.63 -9.04
C ASN A 30 5.73 -10.24 -8.75
N THR A 31 6.37 -9.49 -7.86
CA THR A 31 6.04 -8.08 -7.57
C THR A 31 6.61 -7.10 -8.60
N GLY A 32 7.50 -7.52 -9.49
CA GLY A 32 8.34 -6.61 -10.27
C GLY A 32 9.49 -6.03 -9.45
N ALA A 33 9.87 -6.68 -8.35
CA ALA A 33 10.96 -6.31 -7.45
C ALA A 33 12.24 -5.92 -8.21
N GLY A 34 12.85 -4.79 -7.81
CA GLY A 34 14.08 -4.27 -8.40
C GLY A 34 13.90 -3.53 -9.73
N GLN A 35 12.73 -3.62 -10.39
CA GLN A 35 12.44 -2.83 -11.58
C GLN A 35 12.19 -1.36 -11.21
N SER A 36 12.40 -0.45 -12.17
CA SER A 36 11.98 0.95 -12.01
C SER A 36 10.49 1.01 -11.70
N ALA A 37 10.10 1.73 -10.64
CA ALA A 37 8.70 1.88 -10.26
C ALA A 37 7.88 2.56 -11.38
N THR A 38 8.46 3.50 -12.12
CA THR A 38 7.80 4.14 -13.27
C THR A 38 7.53 3.12 -14.39
N GLN A 39 8.51 2.27 -14.72
CA GLN A 39 8.32 1.23 -15.74
C GLN A 39 7.27 0.20 -15.30
N ALA A 40 7.30 -0.23 -14.04
CA ALA A 40 6.32 -1.16 -13.49
C ALA A 40 4.91 -0.54 -13.40
N LEU A 41 4.79 0.76 -13.14
CA LEU A 41 3.52 1.48 -13.20
C LEU A 41 2.94 1.49 -14.63
N ASP A 42 3.80 1.58 -15.63
CA ASP A 42 3.39 1.62 -17.03
C ASP A 42 2.88 0.29 -17.56
N SER A 43 3.27 -0.83 -16.95
CA SER A 43 2.76 -2.15 -17.29
C SER A 43 1.40 -2.49 -16.65
N LEU A 44 0.96 -1.72 -15.63
CA LEU A 44 -0.33 -1.96 -14.99
C LEU A 44 -1.50 -1.62 -15.92
N GLU A 45 -2.46 -2.54 -15.99
CA GLU A 45 -3.69 -2.32 -16.73
C GLU A 45 -4.49 -1.15 -16.12
N VAL A 46 -4.93 -0.21 -16.96
CA VAL A 46 -5.73 0.95 -16.54
C VAL A 46 -7.21 0.71 -16.81
N LYS A 47 -8.03 0.71 -15.75
CA LYS A 47 -9.49 0.54 -15.82
C LYS A 47 -10.21 1.36 -14.74
N GLY A 48 -11.50 1.61 -14.93
CA GLY A 48 -12.36 2.18 -13.89
C GLY A 48 -12.54 1.25 -12.68
N ARG A 49 -13.09 1.78 -11.58
CA ARG A 49 -13.49 0.96 -10.43
C ARG A 49 -14.66 0.04 -10.82
N ALA A 50 -14.53 -1.25 -10.52
CA ALA A 50 -15.67 -2.16 -10.53
C ALA A 50 -16.61 -1.86 -9.35
N PRO A 51 -17.89 -2.27 -9.42
CA PRO A 51 -18.82 -2.13 -8.30
C PRO A 51 -18.30 -2.81 -7.03
N LYS A 52 -18.54 -2.19 -5.86
CA LYS A 52 -18.26 -2.78 -4.54
C LYS A 52 -19.26 -3.88 -4.14
N THR A 53 -20.22 -4.19 -5.00
CA THR A 53 -21.24 -5.23 -4.77
C THR A 53 -20.59 -6.57 -4.40
N GLY A 54 -21.11 -7.22 -3.37
CA GLY A 54 -20.61 -8.51 -2.90
C GLY A 54 -19.35 -8.45 -2.02
N TYR A 55 -18.72 -7.29 -1.89
CA TYR A 55 -17.56 -7.13 -1.01
C TYR A 55 -17.92 -7.39 0.45
N LYS A 56 -17.16 -8.30 1.07
CA LYS A 56 -17.09 -8.50 2.53
C LYS A 56 -15.65 -8.82 2.88
N ARG A 57 -15.13 -8.36 4.02
CA ARG A 57 -13.76 -8.72 4.45
C ARG A 57 -13.56 -10.24 4.56
N THR A 58 -14.61 -11.00 4.90
CA THR A 58 -14.58 -12.47 4.92
C THR A 58 -14.32 -13.12 3.56
N GLN A 59 -14.50 -12.39 2.45
CA GLN A 59 -14.06 -12.85 1.13
C GLN A 59 -12.52 -12.98 1.04
N PHE A 60 -11.79 -12.43 2.00
CA PHE A 60 -10.33 -12.52 2.09
C PHE A 60 -9.87 -13.51 3.18
N GLY A 61 -10.75 -14.43 3.58
CA GLY A 61 -10.43 -15.45 4.57
C GLY A 61 -10.49 -14.93 6.00
N LYS A 62 -9.84 -15.68 6.91
CA LYS A 62 -9.72 -15.30 8.31
C LYS A 62 -8.78 -14.10 8.42
N ALA A 63 -9.15 -13.11 9.23
CA ALA A 63 -8.26 -12.01 9.57
C ALA A 63 -7.03 -12.54 10.30
N TRP A 64 -5.84 -12.06 9.90
CA TRP A 64 -4.55 -12.46 10.48
C TRP A 64 -4.39 -13.98 10.51
N ALA A 65 -4.61 -14.61 9.36
CA ALA A 65 -4.43 -16.05 9.22
C ALA A 65 -2.93 -16.38 9.18
N ASP A 66 -2.51 -17.37 9.97
CA ASP A 66 -1.19 -17.99 9.84
C ASP A 66 -1.09 -18.72 8.49
N VAL A 67 -0.69 -17.98 7.45
CA VAL A 67 -0.61 -18.44 6.05
C VAL A 67 0.74 -19.07 5.71
N ASP A 68 1.78 -18.79 6.49
CA ASP A 68 3.11 -19.38 6.35
C ASP A 68 3.31 -20.60 7.28
N HIS A 69 2.35 -20.87 8.17
CA HIS A 69 2.32 -21.99 9.10
C HIS A 69 3.48 -21.96 10.11
N ASN A 70 3.92 -20.76 10.48
CA ASN A 70 5.00 -20.56 11.44
C ASN A 70 4.50 -20.63 12.91
N GLY A 71 3.18 -20.67 13.14
CA GLY A 71 2.55 -20.74 14.46
C GLY A 71 2.15 -19.38 15.05
N CYS A 72 2.50 -18.28 14.40
CA CYS A 72 2.14 -16.92 14.73
C CYS A 72 1.01 -16.44 13.80
N ASP A 73 0.15 -15.54 14.29
CA ASP A 73 -0.78 -14.87 13.39
C ASP A 73 -0.06 -13.76 12.61
N THR A 74 -0.56 -13.43 11.42
CA THR A 74 0.08 -12.41 10.57
C THR A 74 0.21 -11.08 11.28
N ARG A 75 -0.71 -10.72 12.19
CA ARG A 75 -0.59 -9.45 12.92
C ARG A 75 0.70 -9.43 13.71
N ASN A 76 0.99 -10.50 14.44
CA ASN A 76 2.23 -10.58 15.20
C ASN A 76 3.46 -10.75 14.32
N ASP A 77 3.37 -11.40 13.16
CA ASP A 77 4.48 -11.42 12.18
C ASP A 77 4.85 -10.00 11.75
N ILE A 78 3.85 -9.17 11.44
CA ILE A 78 4.09 -7.78 11.04
C ILE A 78 4.59 -6.93 12.22
N LEU A 79 4.07 -7.13 13.43
CA LEU A 79 4.60 -6.43 14.61
C LEU A 79 6.05 -6.83 14.90
N ASN A 80 6.40 -8.11 14.80
CA ASN A 80 7.77 -8.60 14.96
C ASN A 80 8.72 -8.00 13.92
N ARG A 81 8.25 -7.85 12.68
CA ARG A 81 9.05 -7.30 11.58
C ARG A 81 9.24 -5.79 11.68
N ASP A 82 8.18 -5.04 12.01
CA ASP A 82 8.16 -3.58 11.88
C ASP A 82 8.46 -2.82 13.17
N LEU A 83 8.40 -3.47 14.33
CA LEU A 83 8.78 -2.86 15.60
C LEU A 83 10.26 -3.12 15.91
N THR A 84 10.90 -2.15 16.54
CA THR A 84 12.19 -2.30 17.21
C THR A 84 11.97 -2.56 18.70
N ASP A 85 13.02 -2.98 19.42
CA ASP A 85 12.97 -3.24 20.88
C ASP A 85 11.81 -4.16 21.31
N VAL A 86 11.52 -5.18 20.49
CA VAL A 86 10.38 -6.08 20.68
C VAL A 86 10.53 -6.91 21.94
N LYS A 87 9.44 -6.99 22.71
CA LYS A 87 9.31 -7.93 23.84
C LYS A 87 8.12 -8.83 23.60
N HIS A 88 8.34 -10.12 23.82
CA HIS A 88 7.35 -11.16 23.61
C HIS A 88 6.73 -11.64 24.91
N LYS A 89 5.50 -12.12 24.80
CA LYS A 89 4.82 -12.83 25.88
C LYS A 89 5.54 -14.14 26.16
N VAL A 90 5.80 -14.40 27.43
CA VAL A 90 6.44 -15.64 27.86
C VAL A 90 5.58 -16.85 27.45
N ARG A 91 6.24 -17.93 26.99
CA ARG A 91 5.63 -19.19 26.53
C ARG A 91 4.75 -19.07 25.26
N THR A 92 5.07 -18.13 24.37
CA THR A 92 4.43 -18.05 23.05
C THR A 92 5.38 -18.33 21.89
N HIS A 93 6.61 -18.81 22.14
CA HIS A 93 7.65 -19.00 21.11
C HIS A 93 7.83 -17.74 20.24
N ASP A 94 7.93 -16.58 20.88
CA ASP A 94 8.10 -15.28 20.24
C ASP A 94 6.98 -14.85 19.26
N CYS A 95 5.82 -15.54 19.30
CA CYS A 95 4.67 -15.19 18.47
C CYS A 95 3.76 -14.09 18.99
N VAL A 96 3.78 -13.73 20.28
CA VAL A 96 2.88 -12.70 20.80
C VAL A 96 3.70 -11.50 21.24
N VAL A 97 3.61 -10.41 20.49
CA VAL A 97 4.31 -9.16 20.80
C VAL A 97 3.58 -8.41 21.92
N GLU A 98 4.25 -8.22 23.07
CA GLU A 98 3.74 -7.46 24.21
C GLU A 98 4.11 -5.98 24.15
N SER A 99 5.26 -5.65 23.58
CA SER A 99 5.68 -4.25 23.39
C SER A 99 6.78 -4.12 22.34
N GLY A 100 6.99 -2.90 21.85
CA GLY A 100 8.09 -2.52 20.97
C GLY A 100 8.00 -1.03 20.65
N GLN A 101 8.87 -0.56 19.77
CA GLN A 101 8.91 0.82 19.32
C GLN A 101 8.61 0.86 17.82
N LEU A 102 7.55 1.57 17.43
CA LEU A 102 7.23 1.79 16.02
C LEU A 102 7.83 3.11 15.58
N HIS A 103 8.64 3.07 14.51
CA HIS A 103 8.98 4.25 13.71
C HIS A 103 7.96 4.36 12.58
N ASP A 104 6.85 5.07 12.81
CA ASP A 104 5.68 4.99 11.93
C ASP A 104 5.97 5.56 10.54
N PRO A 105 5.89 4.75 9.46
CA PRO A 105 6.23 5.22 8.12
C PRO A 105 5.21 6.24 7.60
N TYR A 106 3.95 6.20 8.07
CA TYR A 106 2.88 7.05 7.53
C TYR A 106 2.93 8.49 8.05
N THR A 107 3.39 8.69 9.29
CA THR A 107 3.44 10.01 9.93
C THR A 107 4.83 10.46 10.34
N GLY A 108 5.84 9.57 10.27
CA GLY A 108 7.20 9.85 10.70
C GLY A 108 7.33 10.01 12.22
N LYS A 109 6.39 9.46 12.99
CA LYS A 109 6.34 9.59 14.45
C LYS A 109 6.77 8.30 15.11
N ASP A 110 7.43 8.44 16.25
CA ASP A 110 7.74 7.32 17.12
C ASP A 110 6.54 7.01 18.03
N ILE A 111 6.15 5.74 18.08
CA ILE A 111 5.06 5.24 18.91
C ILE A 111 5.55 4.06 19.74
N ALA A 112 5.65 4.25 21.06
CA ALA A 112 5.88 3.17 21.99
C ALA A 112 4.64 2.26 22.02
N PHE A 113 4.75 1.07 21.44
CA PHE A 113 3.71 0.06 21.43
C PHE A 113 3.78 -0.75 22.71
N LYS A 114 2.63 -0.93 23.35
CA LYS A 114 2.40 -1.94 24.37
C LYS A 114 1.05 -2.57 24.12
N LYS A 115 0.97 -3.90 24.02
CA LYS A 115 -0.31 -4.59 23.87
C LYS A 115 -1.19 -4.23 25.07
N GLY A 116 -2.38 -3.73 24.78
CA GLY A 116 -3.33 -3.24 25.77
C GLY A 116 -4.06 -1.99 25.30
N TRP A 117 -5.16 -1.69 26.00
CA TRP A 117 -6.15 -0.66 25.65
C TRP A 117 -5.59 0.72 25.25
N LYS A 118 -4.44 1.13 25.81
CA LYS A 118 -3.86 2.45 25.53
C LYS A 118 -3.23 2.55 24.14
N THR A 119 -2.65 1.47 23.65
CA THR A 119 -1.66 1.51 22.57
C THR A 119 -1.89 0.47 21.47
N SER A 120 -2.69 -0.59 21.68
CA SER A 120 -3.06 -1.49 20.57
C SER A 120 -3.89 -0.80 19.49
N THR A 121 -4.65 0.23 19.82
CA THR A 121 -5.37 1.04 18.81
C THR A 121 -4.48 2.11 18.17
N ALA A 122 -3.36 2.45 18.81
CA ALA A 122 -2.39 3.42 18.32
C ALA A 122 -1.50 2.84 17.21
N VAL A 123 -1.25 1.52 17.23
CA VAL A 123 -0.54 0.79 16.17
C VAL A 123 -1.49 -0.22 15.53
N GLN A 124 -1.75 -0.06 14.24
CA GLN A 124 -2.59 -0.95 13.45
C GLN A 124 -1.78 -1.57 12.32
N ILE A 125 -2.20 -2.75 11.86
CA ILE A 125 -1.66 -3.33 10.64
C ILE A 125 -2.53 -2.86 9.48
N ASP A 126 -1.96 -2.05 8.60
CA ASP A 126 -2.62 -1.56 7.39
C ASP A 126 -2.30 -2.44 6.19
N HIS A 127 -3.30 -2.59 5.32
CA HIS A 127 -3.15 -3.09 3.97
C HIS A 127 -2.76 -1.93 3.05
N VAL A 128 -1.50 -1.89 2.60
CA VAL A 128 -0.95 -0.81 1.74
C VAL A 128 -1.85 -0.57 0.52
N VAL A 129 -2.31 -1.64 -0.12
CA VAL A 129 -3.50 -1.65 -0.98
C VAL A 129 -4.69 -2.20 -0.18
N ALA A 130 -5.65 -1.33 0.16
CA ALA A 130 -6.79 -1.68 0.99
C ALA A 130 -7.66 -2.78 0.34
N LEU A 131 -8.17 -3.73 1.14
CA LEU A 131 -8.94 -4.87 0.62
C LEU A 131 -10.20 -4.47 -0.17
N SER A 132 -10.88 -3.40 0.27
CA SER A 132 -12.05 -2.84 -0.44
C SER A 132 -11.66 -2.20 -1.78
N ASP A 133 -10.49 -1.56 -1.84
CA ASP A 133 -9.94 -1.01 -3.07
C ASP A 133 -9.54 -2.12 -4.04
N ALA A 134 -8.81 -3.12 -3.54
CA ALA A 134 -8.41 -4.31 -4.29
C ALA A 134 -9.62 -5.05 -4.88
N TRP A 135 -10.72 -5.20 -4.12
CA TRP A 135 -11.96 -5.83 -4.63
C TRP A 135 -12.48 -5.14 -5.89
N GLN A 136 -12.58 -3.81 -5.84
CA GLN A 136 -13.03 -2.98 -6.95
C GLN A 136 -12.01 -2.88 -8.10
N LYS A 137 -10.79 -3.41 -7.89
CA LYS A 137 -9.68 -3.34 -8.82
C LYS A 137 -9.10 -4.70 -9.22
N GLY A 138 -9.86 -5.78 -9.02
CA GLY A 138 -9.55 -7.11 -9.55
C GLY A 138 -9.62 -8.26 -8.57
N ALA A 139 -9.56 -7.98 -7.26
CA ALA A 139 -9.57 -9.05 -6.26
C ALA A 139 -10.87 -9.86 -6.24
N GLN A 140 -11.98 -9.30 -6.74
CA GLN A 140 -13.23 -10.05 -6.92
C GLN A 140 -13.12 -11.22 -7.91
N LYS A 141 -12.13 -11.20 -8.80
CA LYS A 141 -11.86 -12.27 -9.78
C LYS A 141 -10.86 -13.31 -9.27
N LEU A 142 -10.15 -13.02 -8.18
CA LEU A 142 -9.19 -13.94 -7.59
C LEU A 142 -9.89 -15.16 -7.00
N SER A 143 -9.15 -16.27 -6.92
CA SER A 143 -9.59 -17.41 -6.11
C SER A 143 -9.67 -17.01 -4.63
N GLN A 144 -10.44 -17.77 -3.84
CA GLN A 144 -10.53 -17.53 -2.39
C GLN A 144 -9.15 -17.62 -1.72
N THR A 145 -8.31 -18.56 -2.13
CA THR A 145 -6.93 -18.71 -1.64
C THR A 145 -6.10 -17.47 -1.94
N LYS A 146 -6.11 -16.98 -3.19
CA LYS A 146 -5.35 -15.77 -3.56
C LYS A 146 -5.84 -14.50 -2.85
N ARG A 147 -7.13 -14.38 -2.55
CA ARG A 147 -7.63 -13.29 -1.68
C ARG A 147 -7.12 -13.42 -0.25
N THR A 148 -7.09 -14.63 0.31
CA THR A 148 -6.52 -14.86 1.65
C THR A 148 -5.03 -14.54 1.68
N GLU A 149 -4.27 -14.94 0.65
CA GLU A 149 -2.87 -14.56 0.50
C GLU A 149 -2.71 -13.04 0.45
N LEU A 150 -3.44 -12.32 -0.43
CA LEU A 150 -3.37 -10.85 -0.52
C LEU A 150 -3.65 -10.14 0.81
N ALA A 151 -4.54 -10.68 1.64
CA ALA A 151 -4.87 -10.09 2.93
C ALA A 151 -3.87 -10.40 4.04
N ASN A 152 -3.02 -11.41 3.87
CA ASN A 152 -2.03 -11.81 4.87
C ASN A 152 -0.58 -11.69 4.35
N ASP A 153 -0.39 -11.16 3.13
CA ASP A 153 0.92 -10.97 2.51
C ASP A 153 1.71 -9.87 3.22
N PRO A 154 2.87 -10.16 3.84
CA PRO A 154 3.71 -9.13 4.45
C PRO A 154 4.13 -8.03 3.48
N TYR A 155 4.17 -8.28 2.18
CA TYR A 155 4.45 -7.24 1.18
C TYR A 155 3.31 -6.20 1.06
N ASN A 156 2.07 -6.59 1.36
CA ASN A 156 0.92 -5.68 1.39
C ASN A 156 0.60 -5.16 2.80
N LEU A 157 1.37 -5.54 3.83
CA LEU A 157 1.07 -5.20 5.22
C LEU A 157 2.16 -4.35 5.86
N LEU A 158 1.78 -3.35 6.66
CA LEU A 158 2.69 -2.56 7.49
C LEU A 158 2.06 -2.25 8.85
N ALA A 159 2.87 -2.27 9.92
CA ALA A 159 2.52 -1.64 11.19
C ALA A 159 2.61 -0.13 11.04
N VAL A 160 1.51 0.57 11.33
CA VAL A 160 1.38 2.01 11.13
C VAL A 160 0.57 2.66 12.26
N GLN A 161 0.63 3.99 12.35
CA GLN A 161 -0.21 4.74 13.26
C GLN A 161 -1.70 4.54 12.94
N GLY A 162 -2.47 4.09 13.93
CA GLY A 162 -3.88 3.78 13.79
C GLY A 162 -4.77 4.95 13.33
N LYS A 163 -4.49 6.18 13.75
CA LYS A 163 -5.23 7.36 13.26
C LYS A 163 -4.95 7.66 11.78
N ALA A 164 -3.72 7.46 11.32
CA ALA A 164 -3.38 7.63 9.91
C ALA A 164 -4.06 6.55 9.07
N ASN A 165 -4.04 5.30 9.53
CA ASN A 165 -4.73 4.19 8.88
C ASN A 165 -6.26 4.41 8.79
N GLN A 166 -6.88 4.90 9.86
CA GLN A 166 -8.31 5.23 9.86
C GLN A 166 -8.65 6.36 8.88
N LYS A 167 -7.76 7.36 8.73
CA LYS A 167 -7.93 8.42 7.72
C LYS A 167 -7.77 7.90 6.29
N LYS A 168 -6.88 6.93 6.07
CA LYS A 168 -6.70 6.25 4.78
C LYS A 168 -7.97 5.49 4.39
N SER A 169 -8.58 4.76 5.33
CA SER A 169 -9.77 3.94 5.08
C SER A 169 -9.56 2.99 3.89
N ASP A 170 -10.42 3.00 2.88
CA ASP A 170 -10.27 2.29 1.61
C ASP A 170 -9.76 3.17 0.45
N GLY A 171 -9.11 4.29 0.77
CA GLY A 171 -8.48 5.19 -0.19
C GLY A 171 -7.28 4.57 -0.92
N ASP A 172 -7.15 4.94 -2.19
CA ASP A 172 -5.99 4.69 -3.04
C ASP A 172 -5.05 5.91 -3.08
N ALA A 173 -3.94 5.83 -3.83
CA ALA A 173 -2.97 6.92 -3.92
C ALA A 173 -3.53 8.24 -4.49
N ALA A 174 -4.67 8.22 -5.19
CA ALA A 174 -5.33 9.44 -5.66
C ALA A 174 -6.09 10.17 -4.54
N THR A 175 -6.55 9.43 -3.54
CA THR A 175 -7.42 9.95 -2.47
C THR A 175 -6.69 10.13 -1.15
N TRP A 176 -5.62 9.38 -0.91
CA TRP A 176 -4.82 9.48 0.31
C TRP A 176 -3.35 9.14 0.06
N LEU A 177 -2.45 9.93 0.66
CA LEU A 177 -1.02 9.66 0.72
C LEU A 177 -0.52 9.85 2.17
N PRO A 178 0.52 9.12 2.60
CA PRO A 178 1.19 9.35 3.87
C PRO A 178 1.52 10.82 4.11
N SER A 179 1.32 11.29 5.34
CA SER A 179 1.71 12.65 5.73
C SER A 179 3.23 12.80 5.79
N ASN A 180 3.94 11.71 6.10
CA ASN A 180 5.38 11.63 5.96
C ASN A 180 5.78 11.63 4.48
N LYS A 181 6.33 12.75 4.00
CA LYS A 181 6.62 12.92 2.57
C LYS A 181 7.78 12.04 2.11
N SER A 182 8.79 11.78 2.94
CA SER A 182 9.95 10.97 2.56
C SER A 182 9.55 9.52 2.24
N PHE A 183 8.51 9.00 2.89
CA PHE A 183 8.02 7.64 2.66
C PHE A 183 7.13 7.48 1.42
N ARG A 184 6.70 8.57 0.77
CA ARG A 184 5.70 8.48 -0.31
C ARG A 184 6.18 7.70 -1.53
N CYS A 185 7.46 7.78 -1.87
CA CYS A 185 8.02 7.05 -2.99
C CYS A 185 8.00 5.54 -2.75
N GLU A 186 8.45 5.09 -1.58
CA GLU A 186 8.36 3.69 -1.17
C GLU A 186 6.90 3.21 -1.09
N TYR A 187 6.01 4.05 -0.54
CA TYR A 187 4.58 3.74 -0.43
C TYR A 187 3.93 3.45 -1.79
N VAL A 188 4.10 4.33 -2.78
CA VAL A 188 3.49 4.12 -4.09
C VAL A 188 4.19 3.02 -4.90
N ALA A 189 5.51 2.86 -4.74
CA ALA A 189 6.25 1.76 -5.36
C ALA A 189 5.80 0.39 -4.82
N ARG A 190 5.53 0.29 -3.52
CA ARG A 190 4.95 -0.92 -2.92
C ARG A 190 3.53 -1.19 -3.42
N GLN A 191 2.68 -0.16 -3.59
CA GLN A 191 1.36 -0.34 -4.20
C GLN A 191 1.44 -0.90 -5.62
N ILE A 192 2.39 -0.42 -6.44
CA ILE A 192 2.66 -0.97 -7.77
C ILE A 192 3.01 -2.46 -7.66
N GLY A 193 3.93 -2.83 -6.77
CA GLY A 193 4.33 -4.22 -6.60
C GLY A 193 3.20 -5.15 -6.14
N VAL A 194 2.34 -4.69 -5.22
CA VAL A 194 1.14 -5.44 -4.80
C VAL A 194 0.18 -5.63 -5.98
N LYS A 195 -0.07 -4.57 -6.76
CA LYS A 195 -0.97 -4.64 -7.92
C LYS A 195 -0.43 -5.57 -8.99
N HIS A 196 0.89 -5.56 -9.22
CA HIS A 196 1.55 -6.47 -10.15
C HIS A 196 1.43 -7.93 -9.70
N LYS A 197 1.76 -8.23 -8.44
CA LYS A 197 1.69 -9.59 -7.87
C LYS A 197 0.29 -10.19 -7.97
N TYR A 198 -0.73 -9.40 -7.65
CA TYR A 198 -2.11 -9.89 -7.59
C TYR A 198 -2.95 -9.58 -8.84
N SER A 199 -2.30 -9.18 -9.95
CA SER A 199 -2.97 -8.81 -11.21
C SER A 199 -4.13 -7.83 -11.01
N LEU A 200 -3.94 -6.85 -10.11
CA LEU A 200 -4.92 -5.80 -9.85
C LEU A 200 -4.70 -4.64 -10.81
N TRP A 201 -5.77 -4.10 -11.37
CA TRP A 201 -5.69 -2.92 -12.23
C TRP A 201 -5.59 -1.63 -11.42
N ILE A 202 -5.22 -0.55 -12.11
CA ILE A 202 -5.11 0.80 -11.56
C ILE A 202 -6.16 1.69 -12.22
N THR A 203 -6.65 2.71 -11.51
CA THR A 203 -7.49 3.74 -12.16
C THR A 203 -6.62 4.81 -12.78
N GLN A 204 -7.15 5.53 -13.78
CA GLN A 204 -6.42 6.63 -14.41
C GLN A 204 -5.97 7.69 -13.38
N ALA A 205 -6.87 8.10 -12.48
CA ALA A 205 -6.56 9.06 -11.42
C ALA A 205 -5.48 8.55 -10.44
N GLU A 206 -5.52 7.26 -10.08
CA GLU A 206 -4.50 6.65 -9.23
C GLU A 206 -3.14 6.58 -9.95
N LYS A 207 -3.13 6.22 -11.23
CA LYS A 207 -1.89 6.19 -12.03
C LYS A 207 -1.25 7.57 -12.11
N GLU A 208 -2.03 8.62 -12.38
CA GLU A 208 -1.55 10.01 -12.40
C GLU A 208 -1.00 10.47 -11.04
N ALA A 209 -1.69 10.13 -9.95
CA ALA A 209 -1.23 10.44 -8.61
C ALA A 209 0.10 9.76 -8.28
N ILE A 210 0.24 8.47 -8.61
CA ILE A 210 1.49 7.73 -8.44
C ILE A 210 2.60 8.32 -9.31
N SER A 211 2.35 8.58 -10.60
CA SER A 211 3.34 9.21 -11.50
C SER A 211 3.83 10.56 -10.96
N LYS A 212 2.94 11.36 -10.38
CA LYS A 212 3.29 12.64 -9.75
C LYS A 212 4.17 12.48 -8.52
N VAL A 213 4.01 11.41 -7.74
CA VAL A 213 4.91 11.10 -6.63
C VAL A 213 6.27 10.65 -7.18
N LEU A 214 6.28 9.74 -8.14
CA LEU A 214 7.51 9.18 -8.72
C LEU A 214 8.36 10.22 -9.48
N SER A 215 7.78 11.30 -9.99
CA SER A 215 8.56 12.38 -10.61
C SER A 215 9.51 13.08 -9.62
N SER A 216 9.26 12.96 -8.32
CA SER A 216 10.17 13.46 -7.26
C SER A 216 11.25 12.45 -6.85
N CYS A 217 11.20 11.22 -7.36
CA CYS A 217 12.11 10.12 -7.03
C CYS A 217 12.29 9.16 -8.22
N PRO A 218 12.90 9.63 -9.33
CA PRO A 218 12.93 8.90 -10.60
C PRO A 218 13.73 7.58 -10.56
N THR A 219 14.61 7.42 -9.56
CA THR A 219 15.41 6.21 -9.33
C THR A 219 14.70 5.18 -8.44
N GLN A 220 13.51 5.49 -7.92
CA GLN A 220 12.76 4.57 -7.07
C GLN A 220 12.48 3.25 -7.82
N THR A 221 12.86 2.14 -7.20
CA THR A 221 12.52 0.80 -7.66
C THR A 221 11.34 0.24 -6.89
N VAL A 222 10.66 -0.76 -7.47
CA VAL A 222 9.70 -1.57 -6.72
C VAL A 222 10.45 -2.34 -5.62
N PRO A 223 10.05 -2.23 -4.34
CA PRO A 223 10.72 -2.92 -3.24
C PRO A 223 10.84 -4.43 -3.46
N ASP A 224 12.01 -4.98 -3.18
CA ASP A 224 12.32 -6.42 -3.16
C ASP A 224 12.27 -7.03 -1.75
N TYR A 225 11.92 -6.22 -0.76
CA TYR A 225 11.79 -6.57 0.65
C TYR A 225 10.35 -6.36 1.16
N THR A 226 10.04 -6.94 2.31
CA THR A 226 8.83 -6.65 3.08
C THR A 226 9.17 -5.75 4.28
N GLY A 227 8.23 -4.95 4.76
CA GLY A 227 8.48 -3.99 5.85
C GLY A 227 8.93 -2.62 5.35
N VAL A 228 9.53 -1.80 6.20
CA VAL A 228 10.05 -0.46 5.82
C VAL A 228 11.57 -0.54 5.81
N LYS A 229 12.22 0.04 4.78
CA LYS A 229 13.67 0.15 4.78
C LYS A 229 14.10 1.08 5.92
N ASP A 230 14.96 0.59 6.81
CA ASP A 230 15.52 1.42 7.87
C ASP A 230 16.41 2.50 7.26
N SER A 231 15.89 3.73 7.19
CA SER A 231 16.62 4.89 6.65
C SER A 231 17.82 5.29 7.51
N THR A 232 17.97 4.75 8.73
CA THR A 232 19.14 5.02 9.57
C THR A 232 20.40 4.30 9.10
N VAL A 233 20.25 3.17 8.37
CA VAL A 233 21.38 2.42 7.82
C VAL A 233 21.99 3.13 6.61
N GLU A 234 21.18 3.73 5.74
CA GLU A 234 21.65 4.47 4.56
C GLU A 234 22.40 5.77 4.91
N LYS A 235 22.02 6.42 6.02
CA LYS A 235 22.69 7.66 6.47
C LYS A 235 24.15 7.43 6.87
N THR A 236 24.53 6.20 7.20
CA THR A 236 25.91 5.86 7.58
C THR A 236 26.80 5.71 6.34
N THR A 237 26.26 5.16 5.25
CA THR A 237 27.00 4.95 4.00
C THR A 237 27.21 6.25 3.20
N GLU A 238 26.26 7.19 3.28
CA GLU A 238 26.39 8.50 2.63
C GLU A 238 27.36 9.43 3.38
N SER A 239 27.50 9.26 4.70
CA SER A 239 28.46 10.03 5.51
C SER A 239 29.92 9.59 5.29
N GLU A 240 30.19 8.30 5.06
CA GLU A 240 31.55 7.80 4.79
C GLU A 240 32.04 8.17 3.37
N GLN A 241 31.13 8.28 2.39
CA GLN A 241 31.49 8.65 1.02
C GLN A 241 31.71 10.16 0.83
N THR A 242 31.15 10.99 1.70
CA THR A 242 31.33 12.45 1.65
C THR A 242 32.67 12.90 2.25
N GLU A 243 33.26 12.10 3.15
CA GLU A 243 34.52 12.45 3.84
C GLU A 243 35.77 12.19 2.97
N GLN A 244 35.72 11.23 2.03
CA GLN A 244 36.84 10.95 1.12
C GLN A 244 36.94 11.93 -0.07
N THR A 245 35.83 12.51 -0.55
CA THR A 245 35.87 13.45 -1.69
C THR A 245 36.18 14.90 -1.27
N GLN A 246 36.06 15.25 0.02
CA GLN A 246 36.38 16.59 0.52
C GLN A 246 37.88 16.86 0.72
N THR A 247 38.73 15.81 0.78
CA THR A 247 40.18 16.01 0.97
C THR A 247 40.90 16.36 -0.34
N GLU A 248 40.38 15.96 -1.51
CA GLU A 248 40.99 16.27 -2.81
C GLU A 248 40.58 17.63 -3.40
N GLN A 249 39.38 18.15 -3.10
CA GLN A 249 38.91 19.43 -3.65
C GLN A 249 39.42 20.67 -2.87
N GLN A 250 40.01 20.47 -1.69
CA GLN A 250 40.51 21.57 -0.85
C GLN A 250 41.90 22.10 -1.23
N THR A 251 42.60 21.46 -2.17
CA THR A 251 43.95 21.88 -2.59
C THR A 251 43.96 22.77 -3.84
N GLU A 252 42.87 22.80 -4.64
CA GLU A 252 42.80 23.60 -5.88
C GLU A 252 41.96 24.88 -5.77
N GLN A 253 41.15 25.07 -4.73
CA GLN A 253 40.28 26.25 -4.58
C GLN A 253 40.91 27.46 -3.86
N SER A 254 42.18 27.38 -3.46
CA SER A 254 42.88 28.48 -2.76
C SER A 254 43.52 29.53 -3.71
N ALA A 255 43.37 29.38 -5.03
CA ALA A 255 44.01 30.27 -6.01
C ALA A 255 43.06 31.20 -6.80
N GLU A 256 41.74 31.07 -6.68
CA GLU A 256 40.82 31.76 -7.61
C GLU A 256 39.61 32.43 -6.93
N GLN A 257 39.86 33.08 -5.79
CA GLN A 257 38.92 34.03 -5.18
C GLN A 257 39.56 35.41 -5.03
N ALA A 258 39.73 36.09 -6.16
CA ALA A 258 39.75 37.54 -6.21
C ALA A 258 39.10 37.99 -7.54
N GLN A 259 38.11 38.88 -7.44
CA GLN A 259 37.30 39.50 -8.52
C GLN A 259 36.05 38.68 -8.91
N GLN A 260 34.83 39.19 -8.95
CA GLN A 260 34.32 40.54 -8.71
C GLN A 260 32.79 40.48 -8.54
N ASN A 261 32.29 41.40 -7.73
CA ASN A 261 30.90 41.72 -7.43
C ASN A 261 30.18 42.37 -8.64
N GLN A 262 28.99 41.91 -9.04
CA GLN A 262 27.92 42.77 -9.60
C GLN A 262 26.51 42.19 -9.31
N GLN A 263 25.57 43.12 -9.13
CA GLN A 263 24.27 43.00 -8.48
C GLN A 263 23.11 43.08 -9.50
N THR A 264 21.90 42.75 -9.03
CA THR A 264 20.53 43.00 -9.57
C THR A 264 19.96 41.84 -10.40
N THR A 265 18.69 41.42 -10.31
CA THR A 265 17.41 42.09 -9.98
C THR A 265 16.39 41.10 -9.34
N GLN A 266 15.46 41.63 -8.53
CA GLN A 266 14.28 40.91 -7.99
C GLN A 266 13.18 40.69 -9.06
N ALA A 267 12.38 39.62 -8.89
CA ALA A 267 10.98 39.51 -9.32
C ALA A 267 10.19 38.64 -8.31
N PRO A 268 8.86 38.83 -8.16
CA PRO A 268 8.15 38.55 -6.90
C PRO A 268 7.67 37.10 -6.74
N ALA A 269 7.43 36.72 -5.49
CA ALA A 269 6.87 35.44 -5.07
C ALA A 269 5.42 35.25 -5.55
N PRO A 270 5.01 34.03 -5.98
CA PRO A 270 3.62 33.74 -6.25
C PRO A 270 2.84 33.56 -4.93
N GLU A 271 1.62 34.11 -4.94
CA GLU A 271 0.62 34.03 -3.87
C GLU A 271 0.22 32.56 -3.58
N PRO A 272 -0.05 32.19 -2.32
CA PRO A 272 -0.40 30.82 -1.96
C PRO A 272 -1.74 30.41 -2.58
N ALA A 273 -1.77 29.24 -3.23
CA ALA A 273 -2.98 28.62 -3.71
C ALA A 273 -3.99 28.39 -2.56
N PRO A 274 -5.30 28.56 -2.80
CA PRO A 274 -6.32 28.37 -1.79
C PRO A 274 -6.31 26.93 -1.27
N ALA A 275 -6.45 26.80 0.05
CA ALA A 275 -6.54 25.52 0.74
C ALA A 275 -7.65 24.65 0.13
N PRO A 276 -7.42 23.34 -0.08
CA PRO A 276 -8.48 22.43 -0.47
C PRO A 276 -9.60 22.47 0.57
N ALA A 277 -10.84 22.46 0.08
CA ALA A 277 -12.04 22.44 0.90
C ALA A 277 -11.97 21.31 1.95
N PRO A 278 -12.54 21.49 3.15
CA PRO A 278 -12.59 20.45 4.16
C PRO A 278 -13.16 19.17 3.58
N ALA A 279 -12.46 18.05 3.78
CA ALA A 279 -13.01 16.74 3.48
C ALA A 279 -14.38 16.61 4.17
N PRO A 280 -15.40 16.04 3.49
CA PRO A 280 -16.72 15.88 4.08
C PRO A 280 -16.60 15.16 5.43
N GLN A 281 -17.22 15.73 6.46
CA GLN A 281 -17.28 15.11 7.77
C GLN A 281 -17.88 13.70 7.63
N PRO A 282 -17.35 12.70 8.37
CA PRO A 282 -17.93 11.37 8.39
C PRO A 282 -19.44 11.46 8.68
N ALA A 283 -20.24 10.73 7.91
CA ALA A 283 -21.67 10.62 8.12
C ALA A 283 -21.97 10.24 9.60
N PRO A 284 -23.14 10.62 10.15
CA PRO A 284 -23.51 10.31 11.52
C PRO A 284 -23.27 8.84 11.83
N GLN A 285 -22.64 8.57 12.98
CA GLN A 285 -22.43 7.22 13.48
C GLN A 285 -23.79 6.54 13.58
N GLN A 286 -24.12 5.66 12.63
CA GLN A 286 -25.27 4.79 12.79
C GLN A 286 -24.99 3.87 13.98
N ASP A 287 -26.04 3.54 14.74
CA ASP A 287 -26.00 2.56 15.83
C ASP A 287 -25.74 1.16 15.27
N VAL A 288 -24.50 0.94 14.83
CA VAL A 288 -24.04 -0.35 14.32
C VAL A 288 -23.87 -1.27 15.53
N TYR A 289 -24.68 -2.33 15.60
CA TYR A 289 -24.62 -3.33 16.65
C TYR A 289 -24.29 -4.71 16.09
N TYR A 290 -23.33 -5.39 16.73
CA TYR A 290 -23.00 -6.78 16.44
C TYR A 290 -23.29 -7.65 17.67
N GLN A 291 -24.04 -8.74 17.47
CA GLN A 291 -24.37 -9.68 18.53
C GLN A 291 -23.12 -10.43 19.05
N ASN A 292 -22.20 -10.77 18.15
CA ASN A 292 -20.96 -11.49 18.44
C ASN A 292 -19.93 -11.25 17.33
N CYS A 293 -18.70 -11.72 17.52
CA CYS A 293 -17.63 -11.55 16.51
C CYS A 293 -17.90 -12.28 15.19
N THR A 294 -18.73 -13.32 15.20
CA THR A 294 -19.17 -13.95 13.94
C THR A 294 -20.03 -12.99 13.13
N ALA A 295 -20.97 -12.27 13.76
CA ALA A 295 -21.79 -11.26 13.11
C ALA A 295 -20.94 -10.08 12.61
N ALA A 296 -19.99 -9.59 13.43
CA ALA A 296 -19.06 -8.53 13.05
C ALA A 296 -18.20 -8.91 11.82
N ARG A 297 -17.65 -10.13 11.82
CA ARG A 297 -16.89 -10.67 10.68
C ARG A 297 -17.78 -10.83 9.44
N ALA A 298 -18.98 -11.38 9.59
CA ALA A 298 -19.94 -11.54 8.48
C ALA A 298 -20.38 -10.22 7.85
N ALA A 299 -20.39 -9.14 8.63
CA ALA A 299 -20.61 -7.77 8.17
C ALA A 299 -19.35 -7.11 7.58
N GLY A 300 -18.18 -7.75 7.67
CA GLY A 300 -16.91 -7.23 7.19
C GLY A 300 -16.31 -6.12 8.07
N ALA A 301 -16.76 -5.99 9.31
CA ALA A 301 -16.33 -4.92 10.21
C ALA A 301 -15.09 -5.27 11.05
N ALA A 302 -14.78 -6.56 11.21
CA ALA A 302 -13.66 -7.03 12.03
C ALA A 302 -12.30 -6.94 11.30
N PRO A 303 -11.18 -6.68 12.02
CA PRO A 303 -11.13 -6.26 13.43
C PRO A 303 -11.72 -4.85 13.65
N ILE A 304 -12.41 -4.65 14.78
CA ILE A 304 -13.06 -3.37 15.13
C ILE A 304 -12.24 -2.68 16.21
N TYR A 305 -11.74 -1.48 15.94
CA TYR A 305 -10.94 -0.71 16.90
C TYR A 305 -11.84 0.14 17.81
N GLN A 306 -11.42 0.36 19.05
CA GLN A 306 -12.12 1.24 19.98
C GLN A 306 -12.38 2.63 19.36
N GLY A 307 -13.62 3.10 19.49
CA GLY A 307 -14.09 4.35 18.88
C GLY A 307 -14.68 4.19 17.47
N GLN A 308 -14.53 3.02 16.83
CA GLN A 308 -15.21 2.70 15.59
C GLN A 308 -16.66 2.23 15.85
N PRO A 309 -17.61 2.51 14.93
CA PRO A 309 -18.96 1.98 15.00
C PRO A 309 -18.97 0.45 15.17
N GLY A 310 -19.78 -0.05 16.11
CA GLY A 310 -19.85 -1.48 16.42
C GLY A 310 -18.82 -2.01 17.42
N TYR A 311 -17.87 -1.19 17.89
CA TYR A 311 -16.96 -1.61 18.96
C TYR A 311 -17.75 -1.81 20.27
N ARG A 312 -17.47 -2.93 20.95
CA ARG A 312 -18.01 -3.24 22.27
C ARG A 312 -16.97 -4.01 23.08
N SER A 313 -16.79 -3.65 24.34
CA SER A 313 -15.83 -4.33 25.22
C SER A 313 -16.11 -5.83 25.39
N GLN A 314 -17.35 -6.27 25.21
CA GLN A 314 -17.70 -7.70 25.25
C GLN A 314 -17.23 -8.49 24.01
N LEU A 315 -16.86 -7.80 22.92
CA LEU A 315 -16.31 -8.39 21.71
C LEU A 315 -14.77 -8.38 21.69
N ASP A 316 -14.16 -7.69 22.66
CA ASP A 316 -12.73 -7.51 22.86
C ASP A 316 -12.29 -8.43 24.01
N ARG A 317 -11.89 -9.66 23.64
CA ARG A 317 -11.68 -10.77 24.59
C ARG A 317 -10.50 -10.51 25.53
N ASP A 318 -9.45 -9.84 25.05
CA ASP A 318 -8.23 -9.55 25.78
C ASP A 318 -8.15 -8.08 26.26
N HIS A 319 -9.21 -7.30 26.04
CA HIS A 319 -9.38 -5.93 26.51
C HIS A 319 -8.25 -5.00 26.09
N ASP A 320 -7.77 -5.20 24.87
CA ASP A 320 -6.65 -4.45 24.33
C ASP A 320 -7.09 -3.28 23.45
N GLY A 321 -8.40 -3.09 23.25
CA GLY A 321 -8.97 -2.04 22.42
C GLY A 321 -9.21 -2.49 20.97
N VAL A 322 -8.91 -3.75 20.62
CA VAL A 322 -9.20 -4.34 19.30
C VAL A 322 -10.18 -5.50 19.46
N ALA A 323 -11.42 -5.29 19.04
CA ALA A 323 -12.45 -6.32 19.09
C ALA A 323 -12.40 -7.22 17.85
N CYS A 324 -12.73 -8.50 18.07
CA CYS A 324 -12.88 -9.51 17.01
C CYS A 324 -11.64 -9.75 16.13
N GLU A 325 -10.44 -9.59 16.71
CA GLU A 325 -9.18 -10.11 16.14
C GLU A 325 -9.30 -11.60 15.74
#